data_AF-A0AAD9GBR4-F1
#
_entry.id   AF-A0AAD9GBR4-F1
#
_cell.length_a   1.000
_cell.length_b   1.000
_cell.length_c   1.000
_cell.angle_alpha   90.00
_cell.angle_beta   90.00
_cell.angle_gamma   90.00
#
_symmetry.space_group_name_H-M   'P 1'
#
loop_
_entity.id
_entity.type
_entity.pdbx_description
1 polymer ?
#
loop_
_entity_poly.entity_id
_entity_poly.type
_entity_poly.pdbx_seq_one_letter_code
_entity_poly.pdbx_strand_id
1 'polypeptide(L)'
;MDYTYKTNTYDLPLLNIGVMTNMNMVLQVAQWFLPGEKEEDFIWYLQQLKEMIEKCEISMPSNILTVRDQACMNALDQMYPDVPALVGRWHMNQNVLAKTRTVLGQVEDPNSAPGQDTYENIVETSQFMDLYYKAADLPDEDEFVKCCAEIRNFNSELADYLDLHWWKYKTKVMRCWTSQYLHFGYRDTSSVEGTRSKCKKWLVSSKGNLLTAFEKFLPWWKACSKNTSLDIERDVGNVLHILQNER
;
A
#
# COMPACT_ATOMS: atom_id res chain seq x y z
N MET A 1 1.71 0.25 5.45
CA MET A 1 0.56 0.07 6.34
C MET A 1 -0.67 -0.17 5.50
N ASP A 2 -1.45 -1.21 5.81
CA ASP A 2 -2.72 -1.52 5.16
C ASP A 2 -3.63 -2.21 6.18
N TYR A 3 -4.95 -2.04 6.08
CA TYR A 3 -5.90 -2.66 6.98
C TYR A 3 -6.90 -3.56 6.27
N THR A 4 -7.37 -4.55 7.02
CA THR A 4 -8.20 -5.64 6.51
C THR A 4 -9.47 -5.78 7.33
N TYR A 5 -10.61 -5.70 6.66
CA TYR A 5 -11.91 -5.93 7.25
C TYR A 5 -12.29 -7.42 7.29
N LYS A 6 -13.34 -7.73 8.06
CA LYS A 6 -13.92 -9.08 8.20
C LYS A 6 -12.86 -10.08 8.70
N THR A 7 -12.21 -9.75 9.81
CA THR A 7 -11.17 -10.59 10.42
C THR A 7 -11.62 -11.22 11.73
N ASN A 8 -12.65 -10.68 12.37
CA ASN A 8 -13.15 -11.10 13.67
C ASN A 8 -14.63 -10.73 13.85
N THR A 9 -15.29 -11.31 14.85
CA THR A 9 -16.74 -11.19 15.08
C THR A 9 -17.19 -9.82 15.58
N TYR A 10 -16.25 -8.95 15.94
CA TYR A 10 -16.51 -7.60 16.42
C TYR A 10 -16.36 -6.56 15.31
N ASP A 11 -16.13 -7.02 14.07
CA ASP A 11 -15.90 -6.19 12.88
C ASP A 11 -14.73 -5.20 13.00
N LEU A 12 -13.78 -5.47 13.91
CA LEU A 12 -12.58 -4.63 14.06
C LEU A 12 -11.65 -4.78 12.84
N PRO A 13 -11.25 -3.70 12.17
CA PRO A 13 -10.24 -3.77 11.12
C PRO A 13 -8.91 -4.27 11.68
N LEU A 14 -8.21 -5.11 10.94
CA LEU A 14 -6.85 -5.55 11.26
C LEU A 14 -5.85 -4.72 10.47
N LEU A 15 -5.15 -3.81 11.14
CA LEU A 15 -4.01 -3.08 10.61
C LEU A 15 -2.77 -3.98 10.55
N ASN A 16 -2.17 -4.09 9.37
CA ASN A 16 -0.91 -4.78 9.13
C ASN A 16 0.21 -3.76 8.86
N ILE A 17 1.33 -3.93 9.55
CA ILE A 17 2.53 -3.13 9.39
C ILE A 17 3.66 -4.06 8.92
N GLY A 18 4.10 -3.83 7.69
CA GLY A 18 5.27 -4.46 7.12
C GLY A 18 6.34 -3.43 6.77
N VAL A 19 7.59 -3.85 6.87
CA VAL A 19 8.78 -3.11 6.45
C VAL A 19 9.29 -3.69 5.15
N MET A 20 9.67 -2.82 4.22
CA MET A 20 10.30 -3.18 2.96
C MET A 20 11.76 -2.80 3.04
N THR A 21 12.65 -3.75 2.75
CA THR A 21 14.10 -3.50 2.73
C THR A 21 14.58 -3.21 1.32
N ASN A 22 15.78 -2.66 1.19
CA ASN A 22 16.48 -2.48 -0.09
C ASN A 22 16.89 -3.79 -0.77
N MET A 23 16.73 -4.94 -0.10
CA MET A 23 17.02 -6.29 -0.62
C MET A 23 15.78 -7.00 -1.18
N ASN A 24 14.75 -6.23 -1.50
CA ASN A 24 13.46 -6.74 -1.95
C ASN A 24 12.74 -7.66 -0.96
N MET A 25 12.98 -7.48 0.35
CA MET A 25 12.34 -8.29 1.40
C MET A 25 11.17 -7.54 2.04
N VAL A 26 10.12 -8.29 2.39
CA VAL A 26 8.95 -7.78 3.12
C VAL A 26 8.91 -8.45 4.48
N LEU A 27 9.18 -7.68 5.52
CA LEU A 27 9.18 -8.14 6.90
C LEU A 27 7.88 -7.71 7.58
N GLN A 28 7.14 -8.65 8.14
CA GLN A 28 5.99 -8.32 8.98
C GLN A 28 6.48 -7.90 10.35
N VAL A 29 6.02 -6.74 10.82
CA VAL A 29 6.53 -6.13 12.06
C VAL A 29 5.45 -6.07 13.13
N ALA A 30 4.23 -5.67 12.77
CA ALA A 30 3.15 -5.57 13.72
C ALA A 30 1.78 -5.80 13.09
N GLN A 31 0.84 -6.23 13.93
CA GLN A 31 -0.58 -6.36 13.62
C GLN A 31 -1.40 -5.78 14.75
N TRP A 32 -2.45 -5.03 14.41
CA TRP A 32 -3.35 -4.44 15.39
C TRP A 32 -4.81 -4.53 15.00
N PHE A 33 -5.66 -4.92 15.94
CA PHE A 33 -7.10 -4.75 15.79
C PHE A 33 -7.48 -3.33 16.18
N LEU A 34 -8.03 -2.58 15.23
CA LEU A 34 -8.45 -1.20 15.41
C LEU A 34 -9.87 -1.18 16.03
N PRO A 35 -10.07 -0.69 17.27
CA PRO A 35 -11.37 -0.52 17.89
C PRO A 35 -12.18 0.58 17.19
N GLY A 36 -11.49 1.52 16.55
CA GLY A 36 -12.04 2.52 15.64
C GLY A 36 -11.02 2.90 14.55
N GLU A 37 -11.50 3.56 13.51
CA GLU A 37 -10.69 4.13 12.42
C GLU A 37 -10.56 5.64 12.61
N LYS A 38 -10.42 6.10 13.86
CA LYS A 38 -10.27 7.51 14.19
C LYS A 38 -8.80 7.88 14.40
N GLU A 39 -8.52 9.17 14.32
CA GLU A 39 -7.17 9.71 14.43
C GLU A 39 -6.52 9.33 15.78
N GLU A 40 -7.27 9.42 16.88
CA GLU A 40 -6.82 9.03 18.23
C GLU A 40 -6.40 7.56 18.31
N ASP A 41 -7.14 6.67 17.63
CA ASP A 41 -6.81 5.25 17.56
C ASP A 41 -5.44 5.08 16.89
N PHE A 42 -5.24 5.71 15.71
CA PHE A 42 -3.98 5.67 14.98
C PHE A 42 -2.82 6.29 15.77
N ILE A 43 -3.01 7.42 16.44
CA ILE A 43 -2.00 8.08 17.28
C ILE A 43 -1.48 7.10 18.33
N TRP A 44 -2.38 6.42 19.04
CA TRP A 44 -1.99 5.46 20.06
C TRP A 44 -1.16 4.31 19.47
N TYR A 45 -1.57 3.72 18.34
CA TYR A 45 -0.81 2.63 17.70
C TYR A 45 0.55 3.08 17.18
N LEU A 46 0.61 4.26 16.57
CA LEU A 46 1.83 4.84 16.05
C LEU A 46 2.81 5.17 17.18
N GLN A 47 2.31 5.55 18.36
CA GLN A 47 3.14 5.72 19.56
C GLN A 47 3.70 4.38 20.05
N GLN A 48 2.90 3.32 20.09
CA GLN A 48 3.38 1.98 20.46
C GLN A 48 4.43 1.44 19.48
N LEU A 49 4.23 1.70 18.17
CA LEU A 49 5.23 1.37 17.14
C LEU A 49 6.54 2.13 17.38
N LYS A 50 6.47 3.42 17.72
CA LYS A 50 7.63 4.27 17.99
C LYS A 50 8.43 3.76 19.20
N GLU A 51 7.74 3.47 20.29
CA GLU A 51 8.35 2.91 21.51
C GLU A 51 9.06 1.57 21.22
N MET A 52 8.47 0.73 20.37
CA MET A 52 9.09 -0.54 19.96
C MET A 52 10.33 -0.32 19.08
N ILE A 53 10.28 0.61 18.13
CA ILE A 53 11.44 0.99 17.30
C ILE A 53 12.60 1.47 18.19
N GLU A 54 12.30 2.36 19.15
CA GLU A 54 13.30 2.91 20.07
C GLU A 54 13.88 1.83 21.00
N LYS A 55 13.02 1.00 21.61
CA LYS A 55 13.44 -0.07 22.53
C LYS A 55 14.30 -1.13 21.85
N CYS A 56 14.04 -1.41 20.57
CA CYS A 56 14.79 -2.38 19.79
C CYS A 56 16.00 -1.76 19.06
N GLU A 57 16.29 -0.47 19.28
CA GLU A 57 17.38 0.27 18.63
C GLU A 57 17.32 0.20 17.09
N ILE A 58 16.10 0.19 16.55
CA ILE A 58 15.84 0.15 15.11
C ILE A 58 15.91 1.57 14.56
N SER A 59 16.58 1.76 13.43
CA SER A 59 16.59 3.06 12.74
C SER A 59 15.21 3.42 12.21
N MET A 60 14.85 4.71 12.28
CA MET A 60 13.59 5.20 11.71
C MET A 60 13.49 4.89 10.21
N PRO A 61 12.29 4.54 9.71
CA PRO A 61 12.09 4.28 8.31
C PRO A 61 12.31 5.54 7.46
N SER A 62 12.82 5.38 6.24
CA SER A 62 13.05 6.51 5.32
C SER A 62 11.75 7.15 4.80
N ASN A 63 10.65 6.38 4.78
CA ASN A 63 9.30 6.83 4.49
C ASN A 63 8.30 5.79 5.01
N ILE A 64 7.04 6.19 5.14
CA ILE A 64 5.93 5.30 5.50
C ILE A 64 4.93 5.31 4.35
N LEU A 65 4.71 4.15 3.73
CA LEU A 65 3.66 3.97 2.72
C LEU A 65 2.37 3.46 3.37
N THR A 66 1.27 4.18 3.21
CA THR A 66 -0.04 3.83 3.77
C THR A 66 -1.14 3.80 2.72
N VAL A 67 -2.31 3.26 3.04
CA VAL A 67 -3.53 3.44 2.25
C VAL A 67 -4.08 4.86 2.44
N ARG A 68 -4.95 5.32 1.53
CA ARG A 68 -5.58 6.64 1.64
C ARG A 68 -6.65 6.64 2.73
N ASP A 69 -6.23 6.91 3.96
CA ASP A 69 -7.09 7.13 5.12
C ASP A 69 -6.73 8.46 5.80
N GLN A 70 -7.72 9.34 5.98
CA GLN A 70 -7.46 10.70 6.46
C GLN A 70 -6.99 10.71 7.92
N ALA A 71 -7.58 9.86 8.77
CA ALA A 71 -7.22 9.78 10.17
C ALA A 71 -5.81 9.21 10.35
N CYS A 72 -5.45 8.18 9.58
CA CYS A 72 -4.10 7.61 9.55
C CYS A 72 -3.07 8.61 9.03
N MET A 73 -3.38 9.35 7.95
CA MET A 73 -2.48 10.37 7.42
C MET A 73 -2.22 11.50 8.43
N ASN A 74 -3.26 12.00 9.09
CA ASN A 74 -3.11 13.03 10.13
C ASN A 74 -2.27 12.52 11.31
N ALA A 75 -2.57 11.30 11.79
CA ALA A 75 -1.82 10.70 12.88
C ALA A 75 -0.35 10.45 12.52
N LEU A 76 -0.04 10.09 11.26
CA LEU A 76 1.34 9.97 10.78
C LEU A 76 2.05 11.33 10.77
N ASP A 77 1.41 12.37 10.23
CA ASP A 77 1.98 13.72 10.19
C ASP A 77 2.24 14.26 11.63
N GLN A 78 1.45 13.84 12.62
CA GLN A 78 1.66 14.18 14.04
C GLN A 78 2.76 13.32 14.73
N MET A 79 2.74 12.01 14.55
CA MET A 79 3.60 11.08 15.30
C MET A 79 4.99 10.91 14.69
N TYR A 80 5.11 11.11 13.37
CA TYR A 80 6.33 10.98 12.61
C TYR A 80 6.53 12.18 11.66
N PRO A 81 6.61 13.43 12.17
CA PRO A 81 6.66 14.64 11.34
C PRO A 81 7.90 14.69 10.42
N ASP A 82 8.99 14.04 10.83
CA ASP A 82 10.25 13.98 10.07
C ASP A 82 10.32 12.80 9.09
N VAL A 83 9.31 11.91 9.09
CA VAL A 83 9.25 10.76 8.18
C VAL A 83 8.17 11.00 7.12
N PRO A 84 8.54 11.05 5.83
CA PRO A 84 7.59 11.23 4.74
C PRO A 84 6.50 10.15 4.74
N ALA A 85 5.24 10.57 4.90
CA ALA A 85 4.07 9.69 4.75
C ALA A 85 3.55 9.75 3.30
N LEU A 86 3.68 8.62 2.59
CA LEU A 86 3.25 8.43 1.21
C LEU A 86 1.98 7.58 1.14
N VAL A 87 1.23 7.72 0.05
CA VAL A 87 -0.01 6.95 -0.19
C VAL A 87 0.20 5.97 -1.34
N GLY A 88 -0.10 4.70 -1.09
CA GLY A 88 0.05 3.61 -2.06
C GLY A 88 -0.89 3.77 -3.25
N ARG A 89 -0.36 3.56 -4.45
CA ARG A 89 -1.11 3.77 -5.70
C ARG A 89 -2.12 2.68 -6.03
N TRP A 90 -2.00 1.48 -5.46
CA TRP A 90 -2.85 0.35 -5.83
C TRP A 90 -4.35 0.67 -5.70
N HIS A 91 -4.79 1.10 -4.52
CA HIS A 91 -6.20 1.46 -4.28
C HIS A 91 -6.64 2.66 -5.11
N MET A 92 -5.74 3.62 -5.36
CA MET A 92 -6.01 4.74 -6.25
C MET A 92 -6.29 4.24 -7.68
N ASN A 93 -5.40 3.41 -8.22
CA ASN A 93 -5.54 2.85 -9.57
C ASN A 93 -6.83 2.05 -9.72
N GLN A 94 -7.18 1.22 -8.73
CA GLN A 94 -8.44 0.46 -8.73
C GLN A 94 -9.66 1.38 -8.74
N ASN A 95 -9.66 2.41 -7.89
CA ASN A 95 -10.79 3.33 -7.79
C ASN A 95 -10.95 4.20 -9.05
N VAL A 96 -9.83 4.70 -9.62
CA VAL A 96 -9.83 5.47 -10.86
C VAL A 96 -10.32 4.60 -12.02
N LEU A 97 -9.84 3.36 -12.14
CA LEU A 97 -10.32 2.42 -13.16
C LEU A 97 -11.83 2.16 -13.04
N ALA A 98 -12.32 1.87 -11.82
CA ALA A 98 -13.73 1.62 -11.59
C ALA A 98 -14.61 2.84 -11.95
N LYS A 99 -14.20 4.04 -11.57
CA LYS A 99 -14.92 5.27 -11.92
C LYS A 99 -14.87 5.52 -13.44
N THR A 100 -13.73 5.31 -14.07
CA THR A 100 -13.56 5.48 -15.53
C THR A 100 -14.46 4.53 -16.30
N ARG A 101 -14.50 3.23 -15.92
CA ARG A 101 -15.41 2.24 -16.51
C ARG A 101 -16.88 2.59 -16.34
N THR A 102 -17.24 3.22 -15.22
CA THR A 102 -18.62 3.69 -14.97
C THR A 102 -18.99 4.85 -15.91
N VAL A 103 -18.05 5.74 -16.21
CA VAL A 103 -18.30 6.94 -17.03
C VAL A 103 -18.19 6.67 -18.53
N LEU A 104 -17.16 5.93 -18.96
CA LEU A 104 -16.84 5.69 -20.37
C LEU A 104 -17.33 4.33 -20.85
N GLY A 105 -17.27 3.30 -20.01
CA GLY A 105 -17.79 1.97 -20.30
C GLY A 105 -16.75 0.84 -20.28
N GLN A 106 -17.26 -0.39 -20.34
CA GLN A 106 -16.52 -1.64 -20.47
C GLN A 106 -17.42 -2.67 -21.17
N VAL A 107 -16.81 -3.69 -21.77
CA VAL A 107 -17.51 -4.76 -22.49
C VAL A 107 -17.24 -6.10 -21.81
N GLU A 108 -18.20 -7.02 -21.83
CA GLU A 108 -17.96 -8.39 -21.35
C GLU A 108 -16.90 -9.07 -22.23
N ASP A 109 -15.88 -9.65 -21.59
CA ASP A 109 -14.93 -10.51 -22.30
C ASP A 109 -15.44 -11.96 -22.29
N PRO A 110 -15.88 -12.49 -23.45
CA PRO A 110 -16.42 -13.84 -23.55
C PRO A 110 -15.36 -14.94 -23.29
N ASN A 111 -14.07 -14.61 -23.20
CA ASN A 111 -12.97 -15.55 -22.97
C ASN A 111 -12.41 -15.50 -21.54
N SER A 112 -13.06 -14.77 -20.63
CA SER A 112 -12.59 -14.59 -19.26
C SER A 112 -12.45 -15.92 -18.53
N ALA A 113 -11.23 -16.26 -18.07
CA ALA A 113 -11.02 -17.44 -17.24
C ALA A 113 -11.57 -17.24 -15.82
N PRO A 114 -11.90 -18.33 -15.08
CA PRO A 114 -12.34 -18.23 -13.70
C PRO A 114 -11.31 -17.49 -12.83
N GLY A 115 -11.70 -16.34 -12.29
CA GLY A 115 -10.85 -15.49 -11.45
C GLY A 115 -10.13 -14.34 -12.18
N GLN A 116 -10.39 -14.13 -13.47
CA GLN A 116 -10.00 -12.92 -14.21
C GLN A 116 -11.15 -11.91 -14.27
N ASP A 117 -10.81 -10.67 -14.62
CA ASP A 117 -11.79 -9.60 -14.83
C ASP A 117 -12.70 -10.00 -15.99
N THR A 118 -14.01 -10.06 -15.74
CA THR A 118 -14.99 -10.51 -16.75
C THR A 118 -15.31 -9.45 -17.79
N TYR A 119 -14.68 -8.28 -17.65
CA TYR A 119 -14.92 -7.10 -18.47
C TYR A 119 -13.60 -6.51 -18.98
N GLU A 120 -13.57 -6.21 -20.27
CA GLU A 120 -12.50 -5.48 -20.93
C GLU A 120 -12.86 -3.99 -21.07
N ASN A 121 -11.83 -3.15 -20.98
CA ASN A 121 -11.99 -1.72 -21.23
C ASN A 121 -12.33 -1.47 -22.70
N ILE A 122 -13.30 -0.60 -22.98
CA ILE A 122 -13.44 -0.05 -24.32
C ILE A 122 -12.25 0.86 -24.65
N VAL A 123 -12.09 1.19 -25.93
CA VAL A 123 -10.98 2.03 -26.43
C VAL A 123 -10.85 3.34 -25.65
N GLU A 124 -11.96 4.05 -25.43
CA GLU A 124 -11.96 5.33 -24.70
C GLU A 124 -11.53 5.18 -23.23
N THR A 125 -12.00 4.13 -22.54
CA THR A 125 -11.58 3.79 -21.17
C THR A 125 -10.08 3.51 -21.12
N SER A 126 -9.55 2.74 -22.08
CA SER A 126 -8.12 2.47 -22.16
C SER A 126 -7.31 3.74 -22.41
N GLN A 127 -7.74 4.60 -23.35
CA GLN A 127 -7.08 5.88 -23.63
C GLN A 127 -7.05 6.81 -22.41
N PHE A 128 -8.16 6.90 -21.68
CA PHE A 128 -8.19 7.68 -20.44
C PHE A 128 -7.23 7.11 -19.40
N MET A 129 -7.23 5.79 -19.20
CA MET A 129 -6.34 5.15 -18.23
C MET A 129 -4.87 5.33 -18.61
N ASP A 130 -4.52 5.30 -19.90
CA ASP A 130 -3.16 5.58 -20.38
C ASP A 130 -2.72 7.01 -20.05
N LEU A 131 -3.59 8.01 -20.26
CA LEU A 131 -3.33 9.40 -19.86
C LEU A 131 -3.17 9.54 -18.35
N TYR A 132 -4.01 8.86 -17.57
CA TYR A 132 -3.92 8.84 -16.12
C TYR A 132 -2.62 8.21 -15.62
N TYR A 133 -2.21 7.05 -16.15
CA TYR A 133 -0.97 6.39 -15.77
C TYR A 133 0.26 7.20 -16.18
N LYS A 134 0.22 7.82 -17.38
CA LYS A 134 1.21 8.81 -17.81
C LYS A 134 1.33 9.90 -16.75
N ALA A 135 0.24 10.57 -16.38
CA ALA A 135 0.25 11.61 -15.36
C ALA A 135 0.86 11.14 -14.02
N ALA A 136 0.51 9.95 -13.55
CA ALA A 136 1.01 9.42 -12.28
C ALA A 136 2.54 9.16 -12.26
N ASP A 137 3.13 8.88 -13.42
CA ASP A 137 4.54 8.51 -13.59
C ASP A 137 5.42 9.58 -14.23
N LEU A 138 4.89 10.78 -14.48
CA LEU A 138 5.69 11.91 -14.94
C LEU A 138 6.73 12.31 -13.87
N PRO A 139 7.99 12.53 -14.27
CA PRO A 139 9.06 12.92 -13.35
C PRO A 139 9.03 14.42 -13.03
N ASP A 140 8.33 15.23 -13.82
CA ASP A 140 8.34 16.69 -13.76
C ASP A 140 6.96 17.28 -13.44
N GLU A 141 6.94 18.37 -12.67
CA GLU A 141 5.71 19.03 -12.23
C GLU A 141 5.01 19.80 -13.36
N ASP A 142 5.76 20.46 -14.25
CA ASP A 142 5.17 21.21 -15.37
C ASP A 142 4.57 20.26 -16.40
N GLU A 143 5.23 19.13 -16.67
CA GLU A 143 4.66 18.06 -17.49
C GLU A 143 3.38 17.48 -16.87
N PHE A 144 3.35 17.28 -15.54
CA PHE A 144 2.15 16.83 -14.83
C PHE A 144 0.98 17.80 -15.03
N VAL A 145 1.22 19.11 -14.90
CA VAL A 145 0.19 20.14 -15.10
C VAL A 145 -0.34 20.12 -16.55
N LYS A 146 0.55 19.98 -17.54
CA LYS A 146 0.14 19.84 -18.96
C LYS A 146 -0.73 18.59 -19.15
N CYS A 147 -0.34 17.47 -18.57
CA CYS A 147 -1.10 16.24 -18.66
C CYS A 147 -2.46 16.33 -17.95
N CYS A 148 -2.57 17.07 -16.84
CA CYS A 148 -3.87 17.36 -16.21
C CYS A 148 -4.80 18.13 -17.14
N ALA A 149 -4.27 19.07 -17.94
CA ALA A 149 -5.06 19.77 -18.95
C ALA A 149 -5.49 18.84 -20.09
N GLU A 150 -4.62 17.91 -20.54
CA GLU A 150 -4.98 16.86 -21.50
C GLU A 150 -6.12 15.98 -20.98
N ILE A 151 -6.03 15.50 -19.73
CA ILE A 151 -7.06 14.69 -19.07
C ILE A 151 -8.39 15.46 -18.99
N ARG A 152 -8.36 16.73 -18.60
CA ARG A 152 -9.55 17.58 -18.51
C ARG A 152 -10.21 17.84 -19.87
N ASN A 153 -9.41 17.99 -20.93
CA ASN A 153 -9.92 18.10 -22.29
C ASN A 153 -10.50 16.77 -22.81
N PHE A 154 -9.95 15.63 -22.38
CA PHE A 154 -10.46 14.31 -22.75
C PHE A 154 -11.80 14.04 -22.08
N ASN A 155 -11.91 14.23 -20.76
CA ASN A 155 -13.16 14.08 -20.02
C ASN A 155 -13.17 14.94 -18.75
N SER A 156 -14.00 15.98 -18.74
CA SER A 156 -14.07 16.92 -17.61
C SER A 156 -14.63 16.30 -16.33
N GLU A 157 -15.58 15.36 -16.42
CA GLU A 157 -16.17 14.70 -15.24
C GLU A 157 -15.11 13.85 -14.51
N LEU A 158 -14.32 13.08 -15.25
CA LEU A 158 -13.25 12.27 -14.67
C LEU A 158 -12.10 13.14 -14.15
N ALA A 159 -11.80 14.27 -14.80
CA ALA A 159 -10.84 15.23 -14.29
C ALA A 159 -11.30 15.85 -12.95
N ASP A 160 -12.57 16.25 -12.84
CA ASP A 160 -13.15 16.75 -11.59
C ASP A 160 -13.11 15.69 -10.47
N TYR A 161 -13.35 14.43 -10.81
CA TYR A 161 -13.18 13.31 -9.88
C TYR A 161 -11.73 13.17 -9.40
N LEU A 162 -10.75 13.24 -10.30
CA LEU A 162 -9.33 13.18 -9.95
C LEU A 162 -8.93 14.34 -9.04
N ASP A 163 -9.37 15.57 -9.35
CA ASP A 163 -9.09 16.75 -8.54
C ASP A 163 -9.63 16.63 -7.12
N LEU A 164 -10.89 16.21 -6.99
CA LEU A 164 -11.56 16.10 -5.70
C LEU A 164 -10.99 14.98 -4.82
N HIS A 165 -10.62 13.85 -5.41
CA HIS A 165 -10.31 12.63 -4.66
C HIS A 165 -8.82 12.28 -4.57
N TRP A 166 -8.02 12.73 -5.54
CA TRP A 166 -6.64 12.24 -5.71
C TRP A 166 -5.62 13.37 -5.83
N TRP A 167 -5.84 14.40 -6.66
CA TRP A 167 -4.81 15.43 -6.89
C TRP A 167 -4.59 16.34 -5.68
N LYS A 168 -5.57 16.45 -4.78
CA LYS A 168 -5.34 17.06 -3.46
C LYS A 168 -4.24 16.37 -2.63
N TYR A 169 -3.92 15.10 -2.92
CA TYR A 169 -2.82 14.35 -2.30
C TYR A 169 -1.64 14.12 -3.26
N LYS A 170 -1.54 14.88 -4.37
CA LYS A 170 -0.53 14.65 -5.42
C LYS A 170 0.89 14.57 -4.89
N THR A 171 1.22 15.36 -3.86
CA THR A 171 2.55 15.38 -3.23
C THR A 171 2.92 14.09 -2.49
N LYS A 172 1.92 13.30 -2.08
CA LYS A 172 2.11 12.01 -1.39
C LYS A 172 2.02 10.81 -2.35
N VAL A 173 1.72 11.02 -3.64
CA VAL A 173 1.36 9.95 -4.59
C VAL A 173 2.08 10.02 -5.93
N MET A 174 2.13 11.17 -6.59
CA MET A 174 2.66 11.28 -7.97
C MET A 174 4.19 11.29 -7.98
N ARG A 175 4.77 10.74 -9.04
CA ARG A 175 6.20 10.44 -9.08
C ARG A 175 7.06 11.69 -8.96
N CYS A 176 6.69 12.78 -9.63
CA CYS A 176 7.40 14.05 -9.59
C CYS A 176 7.62 14.57 -8.15
N TRP A 177 6.66 14.37 -7.24
CA TRP A 177 6.82 14.75 -5.83
C TRP A 177 7.41 13.63 -4.95
N THR A 178 7.13 12.35 -5.22
CA THR A 178 7.55 11.27 -4.32
C THR A 178 8.97 10.78 -4.59
N SER A 179 9.53 10.99 -5.79
CA SER A 179 10.86 10.50 -6.17
C SER A 179 12.02 11.16 -5.43
N GLN A 180 11.78 12.25 -4.70
CA GLN A 180 12.77 12.82 -3.78
C GLN A 180 13.05 11.91 -2.56
N TYR A 181 12.14 10.99 -2.25
CA TYR A 181 12.27 10.09 -1.11
C TYR A 181 12.83 8.73 -1.53
N LEU A 182 13.67 8.14 -0.67
CA LEU A 182 14.25 6.83 -0.90
C LEU A 182 13.22 5.72 -0.66
N HIS A 183 12.44 5.40 -1.69
CA HIS A 183 11.38 4.38 -1.63
C HIS A 183 11.73 3.10 -2.41
N PHE A 184 12.96 2.95 -2.93
CA PHE A 184 13.46 1.75 -3.65
C PHE A 184 12.54 1.20 -4.75
N GLY A 185 11.76 2.07 -5.40
CA GLY A 185 10.76 1.65 -6.39
C GLY A 185 9.43 1.14 -5.83
N TYR A 186 9.29 0.99 -4.51
CA TYR A 186 8.00 0.70 -3.86
C TYR A 186 7.08 1.91 -3.93
N ARG A 187 6.09 1.86 -4.82
CA ARG A 187 5.03 2.89 -4.98
C ARG A 187 3.65 2.39 -4.54
N ASP A 188 3.57 1.11 -4.22
CA ASP A 188 2.33 0.37 -4.06
C ASP A 188 2.40 -0.43 -2.75
N THR A 189 1.27 -0.55 -2.06
CA THR A 189 1.13 -1.44 -0.91
C THR A 189 0.90 -2.90 -1.34
N SER A 190 1.12 -3.26 -2.60
CA SER A 190 0.83 -4.59 -3.17
C SER A 190 1.58 -5.74 -2.46
N SER A 191 2.80 -5.48 -1.99
CA SER A 191 3.54 -6.44 -1.14
C SER A 191 2.86 -6.68 0.21
N VAL A 192 2.27 -5.63 0.80
CA VAL A 192 1.46 -5.74 2.03
C VAL A 192 0.10 -6.38 1.72
N GLU A 193 -0.46 -6.14 0.53
CA GLU A 193 -1.70 -6.75 0.06
C GLU A 193 -1.56 -8.28 -0.11
N GLY A 194 -0.46 -8.74 -0.69
CA GLY A 194 -0.16 -10.17 -0.77
C GLY A 194 -0.10 -10.81 0.62
N THR A 195 0.34 -10.05 1.62
CA THR A 195 0.31 -10.45 3.03
C THR A 195 -1.13 -10.48 3.55
N ARG A 196 -1.96 -9.46 3.29
CA ARG A 196 -3.39 -9.44 3.61
C ARG A 196 -4.12 -10.68 3.08
N SER A 197 -3.88 -11.06 1.82
CA SER A 197 -4.48 -12.26 1.22
C SER A 197 -4.08 -13.52 1.98
N LYS A 198 -2.81 -13.64 2.37
CA LYS A 198 -2.34 -14.74 3.23
C LYS A 198 -3.03 -14.71 4.60
N CYS A 199 -3.08 -13.56 5.27
CA CYS A 199 -3.74 -13.40 6.57
C CYS A 199 -5.20 -13.86 6.53
N LYS A 200 -5.95 -13.49 5.49
CA LYS A 200 -7.34 -13.96 5.30
C LYS A 200 -7.44 -15.47 5.16
N LYS A 201 -6.53 -16.10 4.41
CA LYS A 201 -6.49 -17.57 4.27
C LYS A 201 -6.24 -18.27 5.61
N TRP A 202 -5.36 -17.72 6.45
CA TRP A 202 -5.11 -18.26 7.79
C TRP A 202 -6.29 -18.09 8.74
N LEU A 203 -6.99 -16.96 8.68
CA LEU A 203 -8.18 -16.73 9.51
C LEU A 203 -9.34 -17.68 9.16
N VAL A 204 -9.49 -18.06 7.87
CA VAL A 204 -10.55 -18.92 7.30
C VAL A 204 -11.97 -18.34 7.43
N SER A 205 -12.30 -17.70 8.56
CA SER A 205 -13.61 -17.15 8.88
C SER A 205 -13.45 -15.93 9.79
N SER A 206 -14.29 -14.91 9.56
CA SER A 206 -14.40 -13.72 10.40
C SER A 206 -15.24 -13.95 11.66
N LYS A 207 -15.82 -15.14 11.88
CA LYS A 207 -16.72 -15.40 13.01
C LYS A 207 -16.00 -15.66 14.34
N GLY A 208 -14.66 -15.74 14.32
CA GLY A 208 -13.86 -15.95 15.53
C GLY A 208 -13.77 -14.68 16.39
N ASN A 209 -13.62 -14.85 17.70
CA ASN A 209 -13.26 -13.73 18.59
C ASN A 209 -11.76 -13.40 18.46
N LEU A 210 -11.27 -12.41 19.22
CA LEU A 210 -9.88 -11.97 19.14
C LEU A 210 -8.87 -13.06 19.56
N LEU A 211 -9.23 -13.92 20.53
CA LEU A 211 -8.39 -15.05 20.93
C LEU A 211 -8.26 -16.05 19.78
N THR A 212 -9.37 -16.40 19.13
CA THR A 212 -9.34 -17.29 17.95
C THR A 212 -8.50 -16.69 16.82
N ALA A 213 -8.61 -15.38 16.58
CA ALA A 213 -7.80 -14.72 15.56
C ALA A 213 -6.30 -14.76 15.92
N PHE A 214 -5.95 -14.48 17.17
CA PHE A 214 -4.58 -14.56 17.68
C PHE A 214 -3.99 -15.99 17.55
N GLU A 215 -4.73 -17.01 17.98
CA GLU A 215 -4.30 -18.41 17.88
C GLU A 215 -4.07 -18.84 16.43
N LYS A 216 -4.90 -18.36 15.49
CA LYS A 216 -4.72 -18.62 14.06
C LYS A 216 -3.54 -17.87 13.44
N PHE A 217 -3.22 -16.68 13.94
CA PHE A 217 -2.07 -15.91 13.48
C PHE A 217 -0.74 -16.39 14.09
N LEU A 218 -0.74 -17.04 15.25
CA LEU A 218 0.50 -17.48 15.90
C LEU A 218 1.35 -18.42 15.03
N PRO A 219 0.81 -19.46 14.37
CA PRO A 219 1.57 -20.27 13.41
C PRO A 219 2.10 -19.46 12.23
N TRP A 220 1.33 -18.50 11.73
CA TRP A 220 1.73 -17.62 10.64
C TRP A 220 2.91 -16.73 11.04
N TRP A 221 2.87 -16.10 12.23
CA TRP A 221 3.97 -15.30 12.77
C TRP A 221 5.24 -16.14 12.96
N LYS A 222 5.11 -17.36 13.49
CA LYS A 222 6.24 -18.29 13.63
C LYS A 222 6.83 -18.64 12.26
N ALA A 223 6.00 -18.88 11.25
CA ALA A 223 6.45 -19.16 9.89
C ALA A 223 7.15 -17.94 9.26
N CYS A 224 6.58 -16.74 9.41
CA CYS A 224 7.18 -15.50 8.94
C CYS A 224 8.56 -15.27 9.57
N SER A 225 8.68 -15.37 10.91
CA SER A 225 9.95 -15.23 11.61
C SER A 225 10.98 -16.25 11.15
N LYS A 226 10.59 -17.52 11.00
CA LYS A 226 11.49 -18.59 10.53
C LYS A 226 12.00 -18.32 9.11
N ASN A 227 11.10 -17.96 8.19
CA ASN A 227 11.47 -17.68 6.81
C ASN A 227 12.41 -16.48 6.70
N THR A 228 12.14 -15.40 7.44
CA THR A 228 13.03 -14.24 7.53
C THR A 228 14.42 -14.63 8.03
N SER A 229 14.52 -15.47 9.07
CA SER A 229 15.82 -15.94 9.59
C SER A 229 16.60 -16.69 8.52
N LEU A 230 15.94 -17.58 7.78
CA LEU A 230 16.57 -18.35 6.69
C LEU A 230 17.01 -17.45 5.52
N ASP A 231 16.20 -16.45 5.16
CA ASP A 231 16.57 -15.50 4.12
C ASP A 231 17.79 -14.66 4.54
N ILE A 232 17.83 -14.19 5.79
CA ILE A 232 19.00 -13.47 6.34
C ILE A 232 20.24 -14.35 6.33
N GLU A 233 20.15 -15.60 6.79
CA GLU A 233 21.28 -16.55 6.79
C GLU A 233 21.83 -16.78 5.37
N ARG A 234 20.94 -16.94 4.38
CA ARG A 234 21.31 -17.06 2.97
C ARG A 234 22.03 -15.80 2.48
N ASP A 235 21.50 -14.63 2.79
CA ASP A 235 22.00 -13.37 2.27
C ASP A 235 23.35 -12.99 2.90
N VAL A 236 23.57 -13.28 4.20
CA VAL A 236 24.88 -13.16 4.86
C VAL A 236 25.94 -14.02 4.16
N GLY A 237 25.58 -15.25 3.77
CA GLY A 237 26.47 -16.14 3.02
C GLY A 237 26.87 -15.55 1.65
N ASN A 238 25.95 -14.85 0.98
CA ASN A 238 26.19 -14.26 -0.34
C ASN A 238 27.03 -12.96 -0.27
N VAL A 239 26.76 -12.08 0.71
CA VAL A 239 27.50 -10.82 0.88
C VAL A 239 28.98 -11.09 1.16
N LEU A 240 29.29 -12.10 1.97
CA LEU A 240 30.67 -12.52 2.23
C LEU A 240 31.41 -12.95 0.95
N HIS A 241 30.73 -13.61 0.02
CA HIS A 241 31.32 -14.06 -1.23
C HIS A 241 31.53 -12.91 -2.24
N ILE A 242 30.60 -11.96 -2.31
CA ILE A 242 30.71 -10.81 -3.21
C ILE A 242 31.87 -9.88 -2.78
N LEU A 243 32.00 -9.61 -1.47
CA LEU A 243 33.08 -8.78 -0.93
C LEU A 243 34.47 -9.45 -0.98
N GLN A 244 34.53 -10.77 -1.18
CA GLN A 244 35.79 -11.50 -1.39
C GLN A 244 36.26 -11.46 -2.85
N ASN A 245 35.36 -11.28 -3.82
CA ASN A 245 35.70 -11.19 -5.25
C ASN A 245 36.07 -9.78 -5.71
N GLU A 246 35.98 -8.78 -4.83
CA GLU A 246 36.43 -7.40 -5.07
C GLU A 246 37.83 -7.10 -4.50
N ARG A 247 38.65 -8.13 -4.22
CA ARG A 247 40.05 -7.99 -3.79
C ARG A 247 41.05 -8.53 -4.81
#